data_AF-A0A5B7BZQ4-F1
#
_entry.id   AF-A0A5B7BZQ4-F1
#
_cell.length_a   1.000
_cell.length_b   1.000
_cell.length_c   1.000
_cell.angle_alpha   90.00
_cell.angle_beta   90.00
_cell.angle_gamma   90.00
#
_symmetry.space_group_name_H-M   'P 1'
#
loop_
_entity.id
_entity.type
_entity.pdbx_description
1 polymer ?
#
loop_
_entity_poly.entity_id
_entity_poly.type
_entity_poly.pdbx_seq_one_letter_code
_entity_poly.pdbx_strand_id
1 'polypeptide(L)'
;MLQKWDPFYDSAYYDDLGDSDKGSKYARPILGGSTDYPYPRRGRTGRPPTKTDLESERTYHLRSLIMSLDNYVPRDERFYGFKLRFLNDADRHIQLLLCRLDTQEDNTPNDFDTFQDVLKNYEELELTIFGCGSKMPFENYKKFLAIKENKFAWKTDEEFTREMLVGANPAIIRLLQEFPP
;
A
#
# COMPACT_ATOMS: atom_id res chain seq x y z
N MET A 1 18.47 -19.85 -7.22
CA MET A 1 17.55 -18.72 -7.47
C MET A 1 16.38 -19.28 -8.27
N LEU A 2 15.16 -19.06 -7.80
CA LEU A 2 13.93 -19.53 -8.46
C LEU A 2 13.68 -18.69 -9.72
N GLN A 3 13.21 -19.34 -10.78
CA GLN A 3 12.98 -18.73 -12.08
C GLN A 3 11.50 -18.50 -12.34
N LYS A 4 11.16 -17.55 -13.21
CA LYS A 4 9.76 -17.17 -13.51
C LYS A 4 8.88 -18.32 -13.99
N TRP A 5 9.46 -19.34 -14.61
CA TRP A 5 8.73 -20.52 -15.08
C TRP A 5 8.65 -21.63 -14.03
N ASP A 6 9.29 -21.50 -12.87
CA ASP A 6 9.22 -22.57 -11.88
C ASP A 6 7.81 -22.70 -11.26
N PRO A 7 7.29 -23.92 -11.09
CA PRO A 7 5.99 -24.16 -10.45
C PRO A 7 6.13 -24.45 -8.93
N PHE A 8 7.31 -24.22 -8.35
CA PHE A 8 7.61 -24.68 -6.99
C PHE A 8 6.96 -23.78 -5.94
N TYR A 9 6.19 -24.41 -5.05
CA TYR A 9 5.66 -23.80 -3.84
C TYR A 9 6.55 -24.21 -2.68
N ASP A 10 7.11 -23.22 -2.00
CA ASP A 10 7.88 -23.41 -0.78
C ASP A 10 7.63 -22.23 0.16
N SER A 11 7.91 -22.41 1.45
CA SER A 11 7.63 -21.43 2.49
C SER A 11 8.89 -20.74 2.98
N ALA A 12 8.77 -19.47 3.35
CA ALA A 12 9.82 -18.68 3.97
C ALA A 12 9.25 -17.77 5.08
N TYR A 13 10.13 -17.25 5.92
CA TYR A 13 9.81 -16.19 6.88
C TYR A 13 9.73 -14.83 6.19
N TYR A 14 9.24 -13.81 6.88
CA TYR A 14 9.32 -12.43 6.39
C TYR A 14 10.67 -11.84 6.81
N ASP A 15 11.70 -12.26 6.08
CA ASP A 15 13.10 -11.84 6.16
C ASP A 15 13.47 -10.87 5.00
N ASP A 16 12.49 -10.47 4.19
CA ASP A 16 12.66 -9.72 2.94
C ASP A 16 11.98 -8.34 2.95
N LEU A 17 11.66 -7.82 4.13
CA LEU A 17 11.06 -6.49 4.32
C LEU A 17 12.11 -5.41 4.59
N GLY A 18 13.24 -5.80 5.15
CA GLY A 18 14.36 -4.92 5.47
C GLY A 18 15.38 -4.81 4.35
N ASP A 19 16.27 -3.84 4.49
CA ASP A 19 17.45 -3.66 3.63
C ASP A 19 18.62 -3.12 4.46
N SER A 20 19.31 -4.01 5.16
CA SER A 20 20.45 -3.67 6.03
C SER A 20 21.66 -3.13 5.26
N ASP A 21 21.78 -3.43 3.96
CA ASP A 21 22.88 -2.93 3.11
C ASP A 21 22.81 -1.41 2.91
N LYS A 22 21.62 -0.79 3.04
CA LYS A 22 21.45 0.68 3.05
C LYS A 22 21.74 1.34 4.39
N GLY A 23 21.98 0.55 5.43
CA GLY A 23 22.25 1.03 6.78
C GLY A 23 21.16 0.66 7.78
N SER A 24 21.48 0.83 9.06
CA SER A 24 20.68 0.35 10.20
C SER A 24 19.24 0.87 10.22
N LYS A 25 18.97 2.06 9.69
CA LYS A 25 17.61 2.64 9.58
C LYS A 25 16.65 1.79 8.73
N TYR A 26 17.20 1.04 7.78
CA TYR A 26 16.43 0.22 6.83
C TYR A 26 16.39 -1.26 7.23
N ALA A 27 17.13 -1.67 8.27
CA ALA A 27 17.04 -3.00 8.84
C ALA A 27 15.67 -3.21 9.53
N ARG A 28 15.13 -4.41 9.40
CA ARG A 28 13.86 -4.83 10.02
C ARG A 28 14.04 -6.21 10.66
N PRO A 29 13.35 -6.50 11.78
CA PRO A 29 13.37 -7.84 12.35
C PRO A 29 12.68 -8.85 11.41
N ILE A 30 13.14 -10.10 11.45
CA ILE A 30 12.51 -11.21 10.74
C ILE A 30 11.19 -11.55 11.43
N LEU A 31 10.10 -11.64 10.67
CA LEU A 31 8.80 -12.04 11.20
C LEU A 31 8.53 -13.53 10.93
N GLY A 32 8.30 -14.26 12.02
CA GLY A 32 8.09 -15.70 12.08
C GLY A 32 9.32 -16.48 12.53
N GLY A 33 9.11 -17.65 13.14
CA GLY A 33 10.21 -18.56 13.54
C GLY A 33 10.80 -18.26 14.91
N SER A 34 10.52 -17.07 15.45
CA SER A 34 10.77 -16.70 16.85
C SER A 34 9.47 -16.64 17.65
N THR A 35 9.58 -16.82 18.96
CA THR A 35 8.51 -16.54 19.93
C THR A 35 8.21 -15.05 20.05
N ASP A 36 9.20 -14.20 19.79
CA ASP A 36 9.07 -12.75 19.98
C ASP A 36 8.31 -12.09 18.83
N TYR A 37 8.44 -12.65 17.62
CA TYR A 37 7.78 -12.17 16.41
C TYR A 37 7.06 -13.33 15.69
N PRO A 38 6.00 -13.90 16.27
CA PRO A 38 5.24 -14.96 15.61
C PRO A 38 4.50 -14.38 14.40
N TYR A 39 4.68 -15.00 13.23
CA TYR A 39 4.03 -14.56 11.99
C TYR A 39 3.83 -15.73 11.03
N PRO A 40 2.77 -15.70 10.20
CA PRO A 40 2.58 -16.67 9.12
C PRO A 40 3.79 -16.74 8.17
N ARG A 41 3.93 -17.87 7.50
CA ARG A 41 4.92 -18.01 6.41
C ARG A 41 4.42 -17.33 5.14
N ARG A 42 5.36 -16.87 4.32
CA ARG A 42 5.12 -16.40 2.95
C ARG A 42 5.63 -17.42 1.93
N GLY A 43 5.31 -17.18 0.65
CA GLY A 43 5.93 -17.90 -0.46
C GLY A 43 7.43 -17.58 -0.56
N ARG A 44 8.26 -18.61 -0.69
CA ARG A 44 9.71 -18.49 -0.83
C ARG A 44 10.08 -17.92 -2.20
N THR A 45 10.94 -16.91 -2.20
CA THR A 45 11.43 -16.22 -3.41
C THR A 45 12.84 -16.66 -3.81
N GLY A 46 13.67 -17.06 -2.85
CA GLY A 46 15.00 -17.63 -3.11
C GLY A 46 16.00 -16.65 -3.71
N ARG A 47 15.86 -15.35 -3.41
CA ARG A 47 16.87 -14.33 -3.69
C ARG A 47 18.07 -14.54 -2.76
N PRO A 48 19.27 -14.08 -3.13
CA PRO A 48 20.43 -14.16 -2.26
C PRO A 48 20.22 -13.29 -1.00
N PRO A 49 20.93 -13.61 0.10
CA PRO A 49 20.91 -12.79 1.29
C PRO A 49 21.55 -11.41 1.05
N THR A 50 21.32 -10.48 1.99
CA THR A 50 22.01 -9.20 2.01
C THR A 50 23.51 -9.39 2.30
N LYS A 51 24.34 -8.37 2.00
CA LYS A 51 25.78 -8.47 2.27
C LYS A 51 26.10 -8.30 3.75
N THR A 52 25.29 -7.51 4.44
CA THR A 52 25.47 -7.15 5.85
C THR A 52 24.85 -8.17 6.80
N ASP A 53 23.71 -8.75 6.43
CA ASP A 53 23.01 -9.78 7.21
C ASP A 53 22.70 -11.00 6.34
N LEU A 54 23.29 -12.14 6.71
CA LEU A 54 23.16 -13.39 5.97
C LEU A 54 21.81 -14.08 6.18
N GLU A 55 21.09 -13.71 7.24
CA GLU A 55 19.75 -14.25 7.55
C GLU A 55 18.63 -13.48 6.84
N SER A 56 18.89 -12.24 6.42
CA SER A 56 17.93 -11.41 5.70
C SER A 56 18.04 -11.59 4.19
N GLU A 57 16.92 -11.82 3.53
CA GLU A 57 16.84 -11.95 2.07
C GLU A 57 16.95 -10.56 1.42
N ARG A 58 17.73 -10.46 0.33
CA ARG A 58 17.93 -9.17 -0.33
C ARG A 58 16.67 -8.70 -1.05
N THR A 59 16.23 -7.50 -0.68
CA THR A 59 15.08 -6.83 -1.27
C THR A 59 15.46 -6.07 -2.54
N TYR A 60 14.63 -6.14 -3.58
CA TYR A 60 14.71 -5.19 -4.69
C TYR A 60 14.03 -3.89 -4.28
N HIS A 61 14.63 -2.73 -4.52
CA HIS A 61 13.96 -1.47 -4.25
C HIS A 61 12.71 -1.37 -5.13
N LEU A 62 11.56 -1.55 -4.50
CA LEU A 62 10.25 -1.41 -5.12
C LEU A 62 10.02 0.08 -5.39
N ARG A 63 10.59 0.57 -6.48
CA ARG A 63 10.37 1.95 -6.95
C ARG A 63 8.99 2.14 -7.60
N SER A 64 8.30 1.03 -7.89
CA SER A 64 7.01 0.95 -8.56
C SER A 64 6.29 -0.36 -8.18
N LEU A 65 4.96 -0.36 -8.18
CA LEU A 65 4.13 -1.57 -8.01
C LEU A 65 4.42 -2.58 -9.12
N ILE A 66 4.72 -2.14 -10.34
CA ILE A 66 5.07 -3.05 -11.45
C ILE A 66 6.37 -3.78 -11.15
N MET A 67 7.36 -3.11 -10.54
CA MET A 67 8.61 -3.76 -10.13
C MET A 67 8.41 -4.80 -9.03
N SER A 68 7.32 -4.73 -8.26
CA SER A 68 6.98 -5.79 -7.30
C SER A 68 6.57 -7.10 -7.97
N LEU A 69 6.16 -7.08 -9.24
CA LEU A 69 5.86 -8.29 -10.02
C LEU A 69 7.10 -9.05 -10.51
N ASP A 70 8.29 -8.50 -10.26
CA ASP A 70 9.54 -9.21 -10.48
C ASP A 70 9.90 -10.14 -9.31
N ASN A 71 9.21 -10.00 -8.16
CA ASN A 71 9.31 -10.99 -7.10
C ASN A 71 8.78 -12.34 -7.60
N TYR A 72 9.52 -13.40 -7.29
CA TYR A 72 9.12 -14.75 -7.68
C TYR A 72 7.80 -15.12 -7.00
N VAL A 73 6.87 -15.58 -7.82
CA VAL A 73 5.61 -16.21 -7.45
C VAL A 73 5.48 -17.41 -8.39
N PRO A 74 4.99 -18.58 -7.92
CA PRO A 74 4.78 -19.75 -8.77
C PRO A 74 4.01 -19.38 -10.03
N ARG A 75 4.39 -19.98 -11.16
CA ARG A 75 3.90 -19.62 -12.51
C ARG A 75 2.38 -19.42 -12.59
N ASP A 76 1.63 -20.31 -11.95
CA ASP A 76 0.16 -20.35 -12.06
C ASP A 76 -0.53 -19.26 -11.23
N GLU A 77 0.14 -18.71 -10.23
CA GLU A 77 -0.35 -17.62 -9.36
C GLU A 77 -0.02 -16.23 -9.92
N ARG A 78 0.78 -16.16 -10.99
CA ARG A 78 1.18 -14.88 -11.58
C ARG A 78 0.02 -14.28 -12.37
N PHE A 79 -0.17 -12.96 -12.25
CA PHE A 79 -1.12 -12.24 -13.07
C PHE A 79 -0.68 -12.19 -14.55
N TYR A 80 -1.63 -12.42 -15.46
CA TYR A 80 -1.44 -12.31 -16.91
C TYR A 80 -2.57 -11.51 -17.57
N GLY A 81 -2.28 -10.95 -18.75
CA GLY A 81 -3.27 -10.35 -19.64
C GLY A 81 -4.08 -9.22 -19.02
N PHE A 82 -5.41 -9.32 -19.03
CA PHE A 82 -6.30 -8.27 -18.56
C PHE A 82 -6.17 -7.99 -17.05
N LYS A 83 -5.88 -9.00 -16.23
CA LYS A 83 -5.69 -8.81 -14.77
C LYS A 83 -4.46 -7.94 -14.47
N LEU A 84 -3.43 -8.01 -15.32
CA LEU A 84 -2.24 -7.16 -15.19
C LEU A 84 -2.53 -5.69 -15.50
N ARG A 85 -3.53 -5.39 -16.34
CA ARG A 85 -3.93 -4.01 -16.65
C ARG A 85 -4.34 -3.25 -15.39
N PHE A 86 -5.03 -3.90 -14.45
CA PHE A 86 -5.40 -3.31 -13.17
C PHE A 86 -4.18 -2.82 -12.38
N LEU A 87 -3.12 -3.63 -12.30
CA LEU A 87 -1.89 -3.25 -11.59
C LEU A 87 -1.12 -2.16 -12.32
N ASN A 88 -1.07 -2.19 -13.65
CA ASN A 88 -0.44 -1.13 -14.44
C ASN A 88 -1.18 0.20 -14.29
N ASP A 89 -2.51 0.16 -14.27
CA ASP A 89 -3.33 1.34 -14.01
C ASP A 89 -3.05 1.85 -12.59
N ALA A 90 -3.08 1.00 -11.56
CA ALA A 90 -2.78 1.39 -10.19
C ALA A 90 -1.37 2.01 -10.05
N ASP A 91 -0.35 1.38 -10.63
CA ASP A 91 1.04 1.89 -10.60
C ASP A 91 1.13 3.27 -11.24
N ARG A 92 0.51 3.46 -12.40
CA ARG A 92 0.46 4.76 -13.06
C ARG A 92 -0.17 5.82 -12.16
N HIS A 93 -1.24 5.52 -11.43
CA HIS A 93 -1.84 6.47 -10.48
C HIS A 93 -0.90 6.80 -9.31
N ILE A 94 -0.17 5.81 -8.77
CA ILE A 94 0.80 6.04 -7.70
C ILE A 94 1.96 6.90 -8.19
N GLN A 95 2.53 6.60 -9.36
CA GLN A 95 3.60 7.41 -9.94
C GLN A 95 3.15 8.86 -10.17
N LEU A 96 1.92 9.06 -10.64
CA LEU A 96 1.33 10.40 -10.79
C LEU A 96 1.21 11.14 -9.45
N LEU A 97 0.79 10.46 -8.38
CA LEU A 97 0.71 11.03 -7.04
C LEU A 97 2.10 11.40 -6.49
N LEU A 98 3.08 10.50 -6.62
CA LEU A 98 4.45 10.74 -6.18
C LEU A 98 5.08 11.92 -6.93
N CYS A 99 4.93 11.99 -8.26
CA CYS A 99 5.40 13.12 -9.05
C CYS A 99 4.76 14.43 -8.60
N ARG A 100 3.46 14.45 -8.29
CA ARG A 100 2.80 15.67 -7.78
C ARG A 100 3.42 16.12 -6.47
N LEU A 101 3.62 15.20 -5.52
CA LEU A 101 4.23 15.49 -4.22
C LEU A 101 5.68 15.97 -4.37
N ASP A 102 6.45 15.40 -5.29
CA ASP A 102 7.85 15.81 -5.55
C ASP A 102 7.95 17.17 -6.27
N THR A 103 6.97 17.52 -7.12
CA THR A 103 6.95 18.81 -7.86
C THR A 103 6.29 19.95 -7.07
N GLN A 104 5.63 19.64 -5.96
CA GLN A 104 5.04 20.66 -5.11
C GLN A 104 6.18 21.36 -4.36
N GLU A 105 6.71 22.43 -4.96
CA GLU A 105 7.62 23.36 -4.28
C GLU A 105 6.99 23.79 -2.95
N ASP A 106 7.83 24.01 -1.92
CA ASP A 106 7.52 24.36 -0.52
C ASP A 106 6.56 25.58 -0.30
N ASN A 107 6.00 26.15 -1.36
CA ASN A 107 5.16 27.33 -1.39
C ASN A 107 3.66 27.06 -1.11
N THR A 108 3.24 25.79 -1.01
CA THR A 108 1.93 25.43 -0.43
C THR A 108 2.12 25.08 1.05
N PRO A 109 1.21 25.46 1.96
CA PRO A 109 1.24 24.96 3.33
C PRO A 109 1.34 23.43 3.29
N ASN A 110 2.33 22.86 3.99
CA ASN A 110 2.51 21.39 4.06
C ASN A 110 1.31 20.70 4.72
N ASP A 111 0.43 21.48 5.35
CA ASP A 111 -0.75 21.04 6.08
C ASP A 111 -2.02 21.63 5.46
N PHE A 112 -3.16 20.99 5.72
CA PHE A 112 -4.47 21.55 5.39
C PHE A 112 -4.93 22.49 6.51
N ASP A 113 -5.18 23.76 6.18
CA ASP A 113 -5.68 24.74 7.15
C ASP A 113 -7.15 24.48 7.52
N THR A 114 -7.95 23.99 6.57
CA THR A 114 -9.38 23.74 6.77
C THR A 114 -9.87 22.45 6.12
N PHE A 115 -11.00 21.92 6.60
CA PHE A 115 -11.70 20.82 5.95
C PHE A 115 -12.15 21.16 4.52
N GLN A 116 -12.34 22.45 4.22
CA GLN A 116 -12.70 22.88 2.88
C GLN A 116 -11.53 22.66 1.91
N ASP A 117 -10.29 22.82 2.37
CA ASP A 117 -9.10 22.55 1.55
C ASP A 117 -9.01 21.06 1.22
N VAL A 118 -9.30 20.19 2.19
CA VAL A 118 -9.39 18.75 1.97
C VAL A 118 -10.48 18.41 0.94
N LEU A 119 -11.68 18.97 1.08
CA LEU A 119 -12.81 18.74 0.17
C LEU A 119 -12.56 19.29 -1.24
N LYS A 120 -11.91 20.46 -1.34
CA LYS A 120 -11.52 21.08 -2.61
C LYS A 120 -10.57 20.19 -3.38
N ASN A 121 -9.59 19.57 -2.71
CA ASN A 121 -8.70 18.59 -3.34
C ASN A 121 -9.46 17.41 -3.96
N TYR A 122 -10.57 16.97 -3.35
CA TYR A 122 -11.40 15.91 -3.92
C TYR A 122 -12.24 16.33 -5.13
N GLU A 123 -12.61 17.60 -5.23
CA GLU A 123 -13.44 18.13 -6.33
C GLU A 123 -12.59 18.59 -7.51
N GLU A 124 -11.38 19.09 -7.24
CA GLU A 124 -10.45 19.66 -8.23
C GLU A 124 -9.29 18.72 -8.59
N LEU A 125 -9.45 17.41 -8.36
CA LEU A 125 -8.49 16.39 -8.79
C LEU A 125 -8.49 16.19 -10.32
N GLU A 126 -8.30 17.27 -11.08
CA GLU A 126 -7.87 17.24 -12.47
C GLU A 126 -6.34 17.16 -12.50
N LEU A 127 -5.81 15.96 -12.73
CA LEU A 127 -4.37 15.75 -12.90
C LEU A 127 -3.93 16.31 -14.26
N THR A 128 -3.40 17.54 -14.27
CA THR A 128 -2.56 18.00 -15.37
C THR A 128 -1.18 17.38 -15.17
N ILE A 129 -0.82 16.39 -15.99
CA ILE A 129 0.51 15.78 -15.92
C ILE A 129 1.53 16.78 -16.49
N PHE A 130 2.12 17.61 -15.64
CA PHE A 130 3.27 18.41 -16.04
C PHE A 130 4.38 17.45 -16.47
N GLY A 131 4.71 17.44 -17.76
CA GLY A 131 5.77 16.62 -18.36
C GLY A 131 5.35 15.38 -19.17
N CYS A 132 4.07 14.95 -19.17
CA CYS A 132 3.65 13.77 -19.96
C CYS A 132 2.53 14.05 -20.99
N GLY A 133 2.03 15.29 -21.07
CA GLY A 133 1.10 15.74 -22.13
C GLY A 133 -0.26 15.02 -22.19
N SER A 134 -0.53 14.09 -21.27
CA SER A 134 -1.76 13.31 -21.21
C SER A 134 -2.67 13.87 -20.12
N LYS A 135 -3.91 14.20 -20.48
CA LYS A 135 -4.98 14.46 -19.51
C LYS A 135 -5.61 13.11 -19.20
N MET A 136 -5.47 12.64 -17.96
CA MET A 136 -6.20 11.47 -17.50
C MET A 136 -7.48 11.92 -16.81
N PRO A 137 -8.67 11.65 -17.38
CA PRO A 137 -9.92 11.95 -16.69
C PRO A 137 -10.00 11.07 -15.45
N PHE A 138 -10.00 11.70 -14.28
CA PHE A 138 -10.20 11.05 -12.98
C PHE A 138 -11.68 10.60 -12.79
N GLU A 139 -12.54 10.81 -13.79
CA GLU A 139 -13.98 10.54 -13.78
C GLU A 139 -14.37 9.11 -13.37
N ASN A 140 -13.45 8.14 -13.48
CA ASN A 140 -13.72 6.74 -13.15
C ASN A 140 -13.38 6.33 -11.72
N TYR A 141 -12.72 7.18 -10.93
CA TYR A 141 -12.63 6.93 -9.49
C TYR A 141 -13.93 7.38 -8.85
N LYS A 142 -14.73 6.41 -8.41
CA LYS A 142 -15.92 6.66 -7.60
C LYS A 142 -15.53 7.63 -6.49
N LYS A 143 -16.11 8.84 -6.53
CA LYS A 143 -16.10 9.79 -5.41
C LYS A 143 -16.31 9.00 -4.12
N PHE A 144 -15.48 9.23 -3.10
CA PHE A 144 -15.57 8.55 -1.80
C PHE A 144 -17.05 8.44 -1.40
N LEU A 145 -17.56 7.20 -1.32
CA LEU A 145 -19.00 6.97 -1.17
C LEU A 145 -19.54 7.66 0.09
N ALA A 146 -18.72 7.75 1.14
CA ALA A 146 -19.03 8.41 2.40
C ALA A 146 -19.32 9.92 2.27
N ILE A 147 -18.75 10.62 1.29
CA ILE A 147 -18.95 12.08 1.08
C ILE A 147 -19.83 12.40 -0.13
N LYS A 148 -20.39 11.38 -0.78
CA LYS A 148 -21.18 11.54 -2.01
C LYS A 148 -22.50 12.23 -1.74
N GLU A 149 -23.21 11.82 -0.70
CA GLU A 149 -24.54 12.34 -0.34
C GLU A 149 -24.45 13.50 0.65
N ASN A 150 -23.59 13.37 1.66
CA ASN A 150 -23.37 14.41 2.66
C ASN A 150 -21.86 14.57 2.96
N LYS A 151 -21.31 15.75 2.64
CA LYS A 151 -19.89 16.08 2.80
C LYS A 151 -19.41 16.05 4.26
N PHE A 152 -20.33 16.13 5.22
CA PHE A 152 -20.03 16.26 6.65
C PHE A 152 -20.59 15.12 7.50
N ALA A 153 -21.25 14.12 6.91
CA ALA A 153 -21.84 13.01 7.66
C ALA A 153 -20.81 12.22 8.48
N TRP A 154 -19.59 12.06 7.96
CA TRP A 154 -18.48 11.41 8.66
C TRP A 154 -18.11 12.05 10.02
N LYS A 155 -18.58 13.27 10.30
CA LYS A 155 -18.34 13.98 11.57
C LYS A 155 -19.34 13.61 12.68
N THR A 156 -20.42 12.92 12.37
CA THR A 156 -21.47 12.64 13.37
C THR A 156 -21.15 11.37 14.14
N ASP A 157 -21.59 11.33 15.41
CA ASP A 157 -21.42 10.16 16.26
C ASP A 157 -22.15 8.94 15.69
N GLU A 158 -23.29 9.15 15.02
CA GLU A 158 -24.04 8.07 14.38
C GLU A 158 -23.22 7.38 13.29
N GLU A 159 -22.57 8.14 12.41
CA GLU A 159 -21.74 7.57 11.35
C GLU A 159 -20.48 6.92 11.90
N PHE A 160 -19.82 7.55 12.89
CA PHE A 160 -18.68 6.96 13.58
C PHE A 160 -19.03 5.58 14.16
N THR A 161 -20.15 5.48 14.88
CA THR A 161 -20.59 4.21 15.50
C THR A 161 -21.06 3.21 14.45
N ARG A 162 -21.73 3.68 13.38
CA ARG A 162 -22.17 2.83 12.26
C ARG A 162 -20.97 2.19 11.56
N GLU A 163 -19.87 2.92 11.37
CA GLU A 163 -18.66 2.39 10.74
C GLU A 163 -18.01 1.26 11.57
N MET A 164 -18.17 1.26 12.90
CA MET A 164 -17.72 0.15 13.74
C MET A 164 -18.46 -1.16 13.48
N LEU A 165 -19.67 -1.10 12.90
CA LEU A 165 -20.54 -2.26 12.65
C LEU A 165 -20.66 -2.63 11.17
N VAL A 166 -20.62 -1.65 10.26
CA VAL A 166 -20.81 -1.86 8.81
C VAL A 166 -19.84 -1.00 7.97
N GLY A 167 -18.78 -0.47 8.57
CA GLY A 167 -17.73 0.30 7.88
C GLY A 167 -16.64 -0.60 7.29
N ALA A 168 -15.44 -0.03 7.14
CA ALA A 168 -14.30 -0.72 6.54
C ALA A 168 -13.77 -1.89 7.40
N ASN A 169 -13.97 -1.84 8.73
CA ASN A 169 -13.50 -2.87 9.65
C ASN A 169 -14.52 -3.18 10.75
N PRO A 170 -15.59 -3.94 10.43
CA PRO A 170 -16.70 -4.20 11.35
C PRO A 170 -16.42 -5.33 12.36
N ALA A 171 -15.20 -5.87 12.41
CA ALA A 171 -14.88 -7.11 13.12
C ALA A 171 -14.26 -6.93 14.51
N ILE A 172 -14.05 -5.70 14.97
CA ILE A 172 -13.27 -5.42 16.20
C ILE A 172 -14.15 -5.17 17.42
N ILE A 173 -15.32 -4.56 17.27
CA ILE A 173 -16.15 -4.12 18.40
C ILE A 173 -16.53 -5.30 19.31
N ARG A 174 -16.46 -5.08 20.64
CA ARG A 174 -16.79 -6.08 21.65
C ARG A 174 -17.71 -5.48 22.71
N LEU A 175 -18.58 -6.33 23.24
CA LEU A 175 -19.42 -5.97 24.38
C LEU A 175 -18.56 -5.85 25.64
N LEU A 176 -18.67 -4.72 26.34
CA LEU A 176 -18.10 -4.53 27.66
C LEU A 176 -19.02 -5.18 28.72
N GLN A 177 -18.48 -6.10 29.52
CA GLN A 177 -19.26 -6.85 30.51
C GLN A 177 -19.25 -6.21 31.91
N GLU A 178 -18.17 -5.52 32.29
CA GLU A 178 -17.99 -4.89 33.60
C GLU A 178 -17.40 -3.48 33.43
N PHE A 179 -17.63 -2.59 34.40
CA PHE A 179 -17.16 -1.20 34.37
C PHE A 179 -16.45 -0.84 35.69
N PRO A 180 -15.25 -0.22 35.67
CA PRO A 180 -14.47 0.20 34.49
C PRO A 180 -13.89 -0.97 33.68
N PRO A 181 -13.53 -0.77 32.40
CA PRO A 181 -12.95 -1.80 31.53
C PRO A 181 -11.61 -2.35 32.02
#